data_AF-A0A7U8GTD2-F1
#
_entry.id   AF-A0A7U8GTD2-F1
#
_cell.length_a   1.000
_cell.length_b   1.000
_cell.length_c   1.000
_cell.angle_alpha   90.00
_cell.angle_beta   90.00
_cell.angle_gamma   90.00
#
_symmetry.space_group_name_H-M   'P 1'
#
loop_
_entity.id
_entity.type
_entity.pdbx_description
1 polymer ?
#
loop_
_entity_poly.entity_id
_entity_poly.type
_entity_poly.pdbx_seq_one_letter_code
_entity_poly.pdbx_strand_id
1 'polypeptide(L)'
;MNFEEKLKKKTGGRAFFYSFQDVAWATRYEGLREAGFINSDILTLSEVKVEAAEKLLIDVLSTDLCYKREVMSKYSARELAKEFMTLQDKQARFFTNSNVPYRSGESAWSFTPITEATIDTGLIVKVGKQLDSMLWVSDID
;
A
#
# COMPACT_ATOMS: atom_id res chain seq x y z
N MET A 1 17.43 19.65 -19.72
CA MET A 1 17.07 18.78 -18.59
C MET A 1 15.76 18.08 -18.94
N ASN A 2 15.84 16.77 -19.17
CA ASN A 2 14.73 15.91 -19.60
C ASN A 2 13.65 15.85 -18.49
N PHE A 3 12.37 15.72 -18.84
CA PHE A 3 11.25 15.50 -17.92
C PHE A 3 11.53 14.33 -16.94
N GLU A 4 12.25 13.30 -17.40
CA GLU A 4 12.68 12.18 -16.57
C GLU A 4 13.70 12.58 -15.49
N GLU A 5 14.57 13.57 -15.75
CA GLU A 5 15.52 14.08 -14.76
C GLU A 5 14.84 14.96 -13.70
N LYS A 6 13.69 15.58 -14.04
CA LYS A 6 12.86 16.31 -13.09
C LYS A 6 12.15 15.38 -12.11
N LEU A 7 11.71 14.19 -12.56
CA LEU A 7 11.12 13.16 -11.70
C LEU A 7 12.13 12.59 -10.70
N LYS A 8 13.43 12.52 -11.06
CA LYS A 8 14.50 12.06 -10.15
C LYS A 8 14.84 13.05 -9.02
N LYS A 9 14.46 14.33 -9.11
CA LYS A 9 14.89 15.39 -8.18
C LYS A 9 13.82 15.88 -7.19
N LYS A 10 12.60 15.35 -7.24
CA LYS A 10 11.62 15.50 -6.16
C LYS A 10 11.33 14.11 -5.59
N THR A 11 12.01 13.76 -4.51
CA THR A 11 11.72 12.57 -3.70
C THR A 11 10.42 12.77 -2.93
N GLY A 12 9.31 12.96 -3.64
CA GLY A 12 7.99 12.91 -3.03
C GLY A 12 7.54 11.47 -2.87
N GLY A 13 6.60 11.23 -1.95
CA GLY A 13 5.97 9.92 -1.78
C GLY A 13 5.43 9.36 -3.10
N ARG A 14 5.50 8.04 -3.26
CA ARG A 14 5.06 7.30 -4.45
C ARG A 14 3.91 6.36 -4.09
N ALA A 15 2.89 6.30 -4.93
CA ALA A 15 1.86 5.27 -4.89
C ALA A 15 2.07 4.27 -6.02
N PHE A 16 1.95 2.98 -5.73
CA PHE A 16 2.07 1.87 -6.65
C PHE A 16 0.78 1.06 -6.64
N PHE A 17 0.39 0.58 -7.81
CA PHE A 17 -0.65 -0.42 -7.96
C PHE A 17 -0.09 -1.60 -8.74
N TYR A 18 -0.26 -2.80 -8.19
CA TYR A 18 0.10 -4.05 -8.84
C TYR A 18 -1.12 -4.96 -8.89
N SER A 19 -1.31 -5.62 -10.03
CA SER A 19 -2.26 -6.73 -10.18
C SER A 19 -1.44 -7.97 -10.49
N PHE A 20 -1.59 -8.97 -9.62
CA PHE A 20 -0.89 -10.24 -9.66
C PHE A 20 -1.93 -11.29 -10.05
N GLN A 21 -2.04 -11.59 -11.34
CA GLN A 21 -2.95 -12.65 -11.78
C GLN A 21 -2.32 -14.01 -11.47
N ASP A 22 -3.07 -14.88 -10.78
CA ASP A 22 -2.74 -16.29 -10.51
C ASP A 22 -1.44 -16.56 -9.72
N VAL A 23 -0.91 -15.57 -8.98
CA VAL A 23 0.32 -15.76 -8.18
C VAL A 23 0.00 -16.43 -6.85
N ALA A 24 0.54 -17.64 -6.63
CA ALA A 24 0.33 -18.37 -5.38
C ALA A 24 0.95 -17.65 -4.16
N TRP A 25 0.34 -17.79 -2.99
CA TRP A 25 0.83 -17.14 -1.76
C TRP A 25 2.14 -17.76 -1.25
N ALA A 26 2.44 -19.00 -1.60
CA ALA A 26 3.75 -19.58 -1.33
C ALA A 26 4.84 -18.84 -2.13
N THR A 27 4.53 -18.40 -3.35
CA THR A 27 5.40 -17.58 -4.20
C THR A 27 5.22 -16.09 -3.91
N ARG A 28 4.57 -15.69 -2.80
CA ARG A 28 4.30 -14.27 -2.46
C ARG A 28 5.58 -13.44 -2.44
N TYR A 29 6.64 -14.00 -1.86
CA TYR A 29 7.89 -13.28 -1.68
C TYR A 29 8.61 -13.17 -3.01
N GLU A 30 8.47 -14.16 -3.88
CA GLU A 30 8.99 -14.11 -5.24
C GLU A 30 8.23 -13.08 -6.07
N GLY A 31 6.89 -13.08 -6.07
CA GLY A 31 6.09 -12.08 -6.80
C GLY A 31 6.31 -10.65 -6.31
N LEU A 32 6.48 -10.46 -5.00
CA LEU A 32 6.84 -9.15 -4.43
C LEU A 32 8.28 -8.76 -4.81
N ARG A 33 9.26 -9.67 -4.76
CA ARG A 33 10.63 -9.39 -5.20
C ARG A 33 10.70 -9.07 -6.69
N GLU A 34 9.97 -9.79 -7.52
CA GLU A 34 9.86 -9.53 -8.96
C GLU A 34 9.25 -8.14 -9.24
N ALA A 35 8.32 -7.70 -8.40
CA ALA A 35 7.78 -6.34 -8.41
C ALA A 35 8.72 -5.29 -7.78
N GLY A 36 9.93 -5.68 -7.34
CA GLY A 36 10.94 -4.77 -6.80
C GLY A 36 10.85 -4.49 -5.29
N PHE A 37 10.06 -5.26 -4.54
CA PHE A 37 9.96 -5.12 -3.08
C PHE A 37 11.10 -5.89 -2.38
N ILE A 38 12.08 -5.13 -1.89
CA ILE A 38 13.38 -5.62 -1.40
C ILE A 38 13.35 -6.28 -0.02
N ASN A 39 12.37 -5.96 0.82
CA ASN A 39 12.26 -6.50 2.19
C ASN A 39 11.05 -7.42 2.36
N SER A 40 10.62 -8.07 1.27
CA SER A 40 9.47 -8.96 1.29
C SER A 40 9.59 -10.01 2.41
N ASP A 41 10.78 -10.55 2.64
CA ASP A 41 11.00 -11.72 3.51
C ASP A 41 10.77 -11.46 4.99
N ILE A 42 10.95 -10.21 5.42
CA ILE A 42 10.76 -9.78 6.80
C ILE A 42 9.41 -9.08 7.01
N LEU A 43 8.59 -8.98 5.95
CA LEU A 43 7.29 -8.35 5.99
C LEU A 43 6.33 -9.10 6.91
N THR A 44 5.90 -8.41 7.95
CA THR A 44 4.81 -8.86 8.82
C THR A 44 3.52 -8.22 8.36
N LEU A 45 2.52 -9.04 8.03
CA LEU A 45 1.21 -8.59 7.57
C LEU A 45 0.14 -8.96 8.58
N SER A 46 -0.72 -8.00 8.86
CA SER A 46 -1.95 -8.17 9.63
C SER A 46 -3.13 -8.17 8.67
N GLU A 47 -4.02 -9.15 8.85
CA GLU A 47 -5.30 -9.15 8.14
C GLU A 47 -6.22 -8.08 8.72
N VAL A 48 -6.92 -7.37 7.84
CA VAL A 48 -7.86 -6.31 8.20
C VAL A 48 -9.22 -6.53 7.55
N LYS A 49 -10.28 -6.07 8.22
CA LYS A 49 -11.63 -6.08 7.64
C LYS A 49 -11.74 -5.03 6.52
N VAL A 50 -12.74 -5.22 5.65
CA VAL A 50 -13.01 -4.35 4.50
C VAL A 50 -13.10 -2.87 4.90
N GLU A 51 -13.79 -2.55 5.99
CA GLU A 51 -13.98 -1.17 6.43
C GLU A 51 -12.67 -0.53 6.92
N ALA A 52 -11.81 -1.33 7.57
CA ALA A 52 -10.49 -0.90 7.99
C ALA A 52 -9.54 -0.75 6.80
N ALA A 53 -9.66 -1.62 5.81
CA ALA A 53 -8.90 -1.57 4.56
C ALA A 53 -9.23 -0.30 3.75
N GLU A 54 -10.52 -0.01 3.53
CA GLU A 54 -10.95 1.21 2.84
C GLU A 54 -10.47 2.46 3.57
N LYS A 55 -10.60 2.50 4.90
CA LYS A 55 -10.12 3.61 5.72
C LYS A 55 -8.61 3.81 5.58
N LEU A 56 -7.83 2.74 5.62
CA LEU A 56 -6.39 2.79 5.40
C LEU A 56 -6.06 3.43 4.04
N LEU A 57 -6.71 2.99 2.96
CA LEU A 57 -6.50 3.56 1.63
C LEU A 57 -6.80 5.05 1.57
N ILE A 58 -7.93 5.47 2.16
CA ILE A 58 -8.29 6.90 2.22
C ILE A 58 -7.19 7.70 2.92
N ASP A 59 -6.68 7.19 4.04
CA ASP A 59 -5.65 7.88 4.83
C ASP A 59 -4.31 7.96 4.09
N VAL A 60 -3.84 6.87 3.47
CA VAL A 60 -2.55 6.84 2.76
C VAL A 60 -2.57 7.54 1.41
N LEU A 61 -3.74 7.66 0.77
CA LEU A 61 -3.88 8.41 -0.48
C LEU A 61 -4.06 9.91 -0.22
N SER A 62 -4.80 10.30 0.84
CA SER A 62 -5.11 11.71 1.11
C SER A 62 -3.94 12.50 1.70
N THR A 63 -3.00 11.83 2.36
CA THR A 63 -1.89 12.50 3.05
C THR A 63 -0.55 11.83 2.84
N ASP A 64 0.54 12.59 2.93
CA ASP A 64 1.87 12.00 3.05
C ASP A 64 1.98 11.15 4.32
N LEU A 65 2.93 10.22 4.34
CA LEU A 65 3.00 9.27 5.45
C LEU A 65 3.60 9.95 6.69
N CYS A 66 4.68 10.70 6.51
CA CYS A 66 5.48 11.31 7.58
C CYS A 66 4.77 12.46 8.32
N TYR A 67 4.21 13.42 7.59
CA TYR A 67 3.80 14.73 8.13
C TYR A 67 2.29 14.96 8.09
N LYS A 68 1.53 14.01 7.57
CA LYS A 68 0.09 14.11 7.31
C LYS A 68 -0.27 15.35 6.49
N ARG A 69 0.62 15.81 5.60
CA ARG A 69 0.30 16.91 4.68
C ARG A 69 -0.63 16.39 3.62
N GLU A 70 -1.62 17.20 3.25
CA GLU A 70 -2.57 16.83 2.22
C GLU A 70 -1.86 16.64 0.87
N VAL A 71 -2.01 15.44 0.30
CA VAL A 71 -1.60 15.08 -1.06
C VAL A 71 -2.79 15.22 -2.01
N MET A 72 -3.97 14.79 -1.56
CA MET A 72 -5.24 15.02 -2.24
C MET A 72 -6.38 15.12 -1.24
N SER A 73 -7.51 15.67 -1.67
CA SER A 73 -8.69 15.77 -0.80
C SER A 73 -9.14 14.38 -0.33
N LYS A 74 -9.63 14.29 0.91
CA LYS A 74 -10.25 13.06 1.44
C LYS A 74 -11.43 12.57 0.61
N TYR A 75 -12.10 13.46 -0.11
CA TYR A 75 -13.17 13.09 -1.04
C TYR A 75 -12.59 12.31 -2.23
N SER A 76 -11.58 12.86 -2.92
CA SER A 76 -10.89 12.18 -4.03
C SER A 76 -10.28 10.85 -3.61
N ALA A 77 -9.63 10.81 -2.44
CA ALA A 77 -9.06 9.58 -1.89
C ALA A 77 -10.13 8.52 -1.61
N ARG A 78 -11.32 8.92 -1.12
CA ARG A 78 -12.45 8.01 -0.91
C ARG A 78 -12.98 7.43 -2.21
N GLU A 79 -13.12 8.23 -3.24
CA GLU A 79 -13.61 7.72 -4.53
C GLU A 79 -12.61 6.72 -5.11
N LEU A 80 -11.31 7.02 -5.10
CA LEU A 80 -10.28 6.07 -5.55
C LEU A 80 -10.22 4.79 -4.71
N ALA A 81 -10.31 4.92 -3.38
CA ALA A 81 -10.34 3.76 -2.49
C ALA A 81 -11.56 2.87 -2.79
N LYS A 82 -12.74 3.45 -2.94
CA LYS A 82 -13.96 2.71 -3.29
C LYS A 82 -13.83 1.99 -4.63
N GLU A 83 -13.37 2.69 -5.67
CA GLU A 83 -13.15 2.09 -6.99
C GLU A 83 -12.20 0.90 -6.89
N PHE A 84 -11.06 1.05 -6.21
CA PHE A 84 -10.14 -0.06 -5.96
C PHE A 84 -10.84 -1.23 -5.24
N MET A 85 -11.61 -0.97 -4.18
CA MET A 85 -12.31 -2.02 -3.43
C MET A 85 -13.38 -2.73 -4.28
N THR A 86 -14.03 -2.03 -5.22
CA THR A 86 -15.05 -2.63 -6.10
C THR A 86 -14.48 -3.58 -7.15
N LEU A 87 -13.19 -3.44 -7.49
CA LEU A 87 -12.49 -4.31 -8.43
C LEU A 87 -12.15 -5.68 -7.83
N GLN A 88 -12.27 -5.85 -6.51
CA GLN A 88 -11.80 -7.06 -5.82
C GLN A 88 -12.86 -8.17 -5.82
N ASP A 89 -12.40 -9.42 -5.82
CA ASP A 89 -13.29 -10.58 -5.70
C ASP A 89 -14.07 -10.57 -4.37
N LYS A 90 -15.26 -11.18 -4.34
CA LYS A 90 -16.09 -11.24 -3.12
C LYS A 90 -15.44 -12.04 -1.98
N GLN A 91 -14.53 -12.94 -2.30
CA GLN A 91 -13.75 -13.74 -1.35
C GLN A 91 -12.43 -13.07 -1.00
N ALA A 92 -12.22 -11.81 -1.41
CA ALA A 92 -11.02 -11.06 -1.15
C ALA A 92 -10.76 -10.89 0.36
N ARG A 93 -9.50 -11.05 0.74
CA ARG A 93 -8.98 -10.81 2.10
C ARG A 93 -7.89 -9.76 2.02
N PHE A 94 -7.88 -8.84 2.97
CA PHE A 94 -7.06 -7.63 2.92
C PHE A 94 -5.97 -7.67 4.00
N PHE A 95 -4.77 -7.28 3.62
CA PHE A 95 -3.58 -7.36 4.47
C PHE A 95 -2.80 -6.06 4.40
N THR A 96 -2.19 -5.67 5.50
CA THR A 96 -1.33 -4.47 5.58
C THR A 96 -0.18 -4.70 6.54
N ASN A 97 0.90 -3.92 6.41
CA ASN A 97 1.99 -3.86 7.39
C ASN A 97 1.70 -2.88 8.54
N SER A 98 0.49 -2.30 8.57
CA SER A 98 0.10 -1.28 9.55
C SER A 98 -0.88 -1.80 10.59
N ASN A 99 -0.85 -1.19 11.77
CA ASN A 99 -1.74 -1.54 12.87
C ASN A 99 -3.09 -0.82 12.72
N VAL A 100 -3.97 -1.34 11.86
CA VAL A 100 -5.32 -0.80 11.64
C VAL A 100 -6.36 -1.68 12.35
N PRO A 101 -7.34 -1.12 13.09
CA PRO A 101 -7.54 0.31 13.37
C PRO A 101 -6.49 0.88 14.33
N TYR A 102 -6.01 2.09 14.04
CA TYR A 102 -5.00 2.79 14.84
C TYR A 102 -5.54 3.10 16.24
N ARG A 103 -4.72 2.86 17.27
CA ARG A 103 -4.94 3.45 18.60
C ARG A 103 -4.56 4.93 18.58
N SER A 104 -5.01 5.68 19.58
CA SER A 104 -4.61 7.08 19.74
C SER A 104 -3.09 7.19 19.81
N GLY A 105 -2.48 7.95 18.89
CA GLY A 105 -1.03 8.11 18.77
C GLY A 105 -0.33 7.11 17.84
N GLU A 106 -1.04 6.13 17.27
CA GLU A 106 -0.48 5.21 16.27
C GLU A 106 -0.60 5.80 14.86
N SER A 107 0.39 5.50 14.02
CA SER A 107 0.47 5.97 12.64
C SER A 107 0.13 4.86 11.65
N ALA A 108 -0.33 5.26 10.47
CA ALA A 108 -0.76 4.38 9.38
C ALA A 108 0.37 3.68 8.61
N TRP A 109 1.60 3.68 9.14
CA TRP A 109 2.79 3.30 8.40
C TRP A 109 3.77 2.50 9.27
N SER A 110 4.65 1.76 8.61
CA SER A 110 5.66 0.91 9.26
C SER A 110 7.06 1.46 9.02
N PHE A 111 7.92 1.38 10.05
CA PHE A 111 9.38 1.52 9.92
C PHE A 111 10.07 0.23 9.42
N THR A 112 9.30 -0.78 9.03
CA THR A 112 9.78 -1.95 8.28
C THR A 112 9.24 -1.86 6.85
N PRO A 113 9.82 -0.96 6.03
CA PRO A 113 9.37 -0.74 4.67
C PRO A 113 9.69 -1.97 3.80
N ILE A 114 8.79 -2.29 2.87
CA ILE A 114 9.04 -3.34 1.86
C ILE A 114 9.73 -2.81 0.60
N THR A 115 9.74 -1.49 0.44
CA THR A 115 10.45 -0.73 -0.60
C THR A 115 11.78 -0.17 -0.07
N GLU A 116 12.53 0.55 -0.92
CA GLU A 116 13.70 1.35 -0.52
C GLU A 116 13.35 2.63 0.27
N ALA A 117 12.08 2.84 0.61
CA ALA A 117 11.61 4.04 1.28
C ALA A 117 11.88 4.03 2.79
N THR A 118 11.84 5.20 3.43
CA THR A 118 11.99 5.34 4.88
C THR A 118 10.82 4.69 5.61
N ILE A 119 9.61 4.94 5.10
CA ILE A 119 8.37 4.32 5.56
C ILE A 119 7.50 3.97 4.36
N ASP A 120 6.74 2.89 4.47
CA ASP A 120 5.72 2.55 3.49
C ASP A 120 4.56 1.77 4.12
N THR A 121 3.45 1.75 3.41
CA THR A 121 2.23 1.08 3.84
C THR A 121 1.25 0.95 2.68
N GLY A 122 0.27 0.08 2.85
CA GLY A 122 -0.85 -0.02 1.93
C GLY A 122 -1.61 -1.30 2.15
N LEU A 123 -2.30 -1.72 1.11
CA LEU A 123 -3.07 -2.94 1.07
C LEU A 123 -2.48 -3.95 0.10
N ILE A 124 -2.45 -5.20 0.56
CA ILE A 124 -2.30 -6.40 -0.23
C ILE A 124 -3.64 -7.14 -0.20
N VAL A 125 -4.11 -7.57 -1.37
CA VAL A 125 -5.37 -8.29 -1.55
C VAL A 125 -5.09 -9.74 -1.95
N LYS A 126 -5.84 -10.65 -1.34
CA LYS A 126 -5.76 -12.09 -1.63
C LYS A 126 -7.10 -12.66 -1.99
N VAL A 127 -7.10 -13.63 -2.91
CA VAL A 127 -8.24 -14.53 -3.17
C VAL A 127 -7.80 -15.96 -2.85
N GLY A 128 -8.43 -16.57 -1.85
CA GLY A 128 -8.00 -17.87 -1.32
C GLY A 128 -6.55 -17.87 -0.83
N LYS A 129 -5.69 -18.62 -1.53
CA LYS A 129 -4.23 -18.68 -1.28
C LYS A 129 -3.42 -17.99 -2.38
N GLN A 130 -3.99 -17.07 -3.16
CA GLN A 130 -3.25 -16.32 -4.18
C GLN A 130 -3.14 -14.84 -3.79
N LEU A 131 -2.04 -14.21 -4.17
CA LEU A 131 -1.89 -12.77 -4.21
C LEU A 131 -2.61 -12.28 -5.47
N ASP A 132 -3.52 -11.33 -5.31
CA ASP A 132 -4.39 -10.86 -6.40
C ASP A 132 -4.05 -9.43 -6.82
N SER A 133 -3.94 -8.52 -5.85
CA SER A 133 -3.62 -7.13 -6.12
C SER A 133 -2.98 -6.45 -4.92
N MET A 134 -2.44 -5.25 -5.16
CA MET A 134 -1.76 -4.46 -4.16
C MET A 134 -1.86 -2.98 -4.51
N LEU A 135 -2.16 -2.15 -3.50
CA LEU A 135 -2.04 -0.69 -3.57
C LEU A 135 -1.13 -0.26 -2.42
N TRP A 136 0.02 0.32 -2.76
CA TRP A 136 1.08 0.61 -1.80
C TRP A 136 1.58 2.03 -1.94
N VAL A 137 1.82 2.70 -0.82
CA VAL A 137 2.35 4.07 -0.75
C VAL A 137 3.68 4.03 0.01
N SER A 138 4.69 4.68 -0.55
CA SER A 138 6.04 4.77 0.01
C SER A 138 6.45 6.22 0.16
N ASP A 139 7.23 6.52 1.20
CA ASP A 139 7.72 7.86 1.51
C ASP A 139 9.20 7.83 1.92
N ILE A 140 10.01 8.63 1.23
CA ILE A 140 11.48 8.66 1.35
C ILE A 140 11.94 9.89 2.16
N ASP A 141 11.03 10.80 2.53
CA ASP A 141 11.33 12.09 3.20
C ASP A 141 12.36 11.99 4.34
#